data_AF-A0A1V3J3L5-F1
#
_entry.id   AF-A0A1V3J3L5-F1
#
_cell.length_a   1.000
_cell.length_b   1.000
_cell.length_c   1.000
_cell.angle_alpha   90.00
_cell.angle_beta   90.00
_cell.angle_gamma   90.00
#
_symmetry.space_group_name_H-M   'P 1'
#
loop_
_entity.id
_entity.type
_entity.pdbx_description
1 polymer ?
#
loop_
_entity_poly.entity_id
_entity_poly.type
_entity_poly.pdbx_seq_one_letter_code
_entity_poly.pdbx_strand_id
1 'polypeptide(L)'
;MKHYPNTPDLTRIHSAFVSDEEIMAITDFLRMFGLPRYQEDIFTGETLSLLNDELDPLFDKVRKFVIKTETTSISAIIRKFSIGFNRAANIMAQLEAEGVISEPLKSGKRELLISKN
;
A
#
# COMPACT_ATOMS: atom_id res chain seq x y z
N MET A 1 23.00 7.27 38.36
CA MET A 1 22.99 8.31 37.31
C MET A 1 21.55 8.55 36.88
N LYS A 2 21.00 9.68 37.35
CA LYS A 2 19.71 10.36 37.05
C LYS A 2 18.45 9.55 36.66
N HIS A 3 17.47 9.59 37.56
CA HIS A 3 16.05 9.52 37.24
C HIS A 3 15.65 10.67 36.30
N TYR A 4 14.82 10.39 35.29
CA TYR A 4 13.98 11.38 34.63
C TYR A 4 12.50 11.04 34.91
N PRO A 5 11.72 11.98 35.46
CA PRO A 5 10.29 11.79 35.65
C PRO A 5 9.54 12.15 34.35
N ASN A 6 8.52 11.35 34.03
CA ASN A 6 7.38 11.74 33.18
C ASN A 6 7.49 11.63 31.64
N THR A 7 8.00 10.51 31.12
CA THR A 7 7.66 10.01 29.77
C THR A 7 7.36 8.52 29.85
N PRO A 8 6.20 8.02 29.39
CA PRO A 8 6.05 6.60 29.16
C PRO A 8 6.95 6.26 27.96
N ASP A 9 8.18 5.81 28.23
CA ASP A 9 9.05 5.28 27.19
C ASP A 9 8.36 4.05 26.58
N LEU A 10 7.75 4.25 25.42
CA LEU A 10 7.09 3.18 24.67
C LEU A 10 8.18 2.19 24.26
N THR A 11 8.30 1.09 24.99
CA THR A 11 9.24 0.03 24.67
C THR A 11 8.63 -0.82 23.58
N ARG A 12 9.31 -0.92 22.44
CA ARG A 12 8.91 -1.83 21.36
C ARG A 12 9.15 -3.26 21.81
N ILE A 13 8.07 -4.00 22.03
CA ILE A 13 8.14 -5.43 22.32
C ILE A 13 8.20 -6.18 20.99
N HIS A 14 9.14 -7.13 20.87
CA HIS A 14 9.17 -8.04 19.74
C HIS A 14 8.19 -9.19 20.00
N SER A 15 7.49 -9.62 18.96
CA SER A 15 6.69 -10.85 19.00
C SER A 15 7.56 -12.07 19.29
N ALA A 16 6.94 -13.16 19.74
CA ALA A 16 7.64 -14.42 19.97
C ALA A 16 8.41 -14.84 18.70
N PHE A 17 9.64 -15.31 18.89
CA PHE A 17 10.39 -15.96 17.82
C PHE A 17 9.69 -17.29 17.49
N VAL A 18 9.38 -17.50 16.22
CA VAL A 18 8.82 -18.74 15.70
C VAL A 18 9.82 -19.28 14.69
N SER A 19 10.27 -20.51 14.88
CA SER A 19 11.20 -21.16 13.94
C SER A 19 10.47 -21.66 12.69
N ASP A 20 11.21 -21.87 11.60
CA ASP A 20 10.65 -22.46 10.38
C ASP A 20 10.01 -23.84 10.64
N GLU A 21 10.61 -24.62 11.54
CA GLU A 21 10.11 -25.93 11.97
C GLU A 21 8.74 -25.81 12.65
N GLU A 22 8.54 -24.81 13.51
CA GLU A 22 7.27 -24.55 14.18
C GLU A 22 6.21 -24.05 13.19
N ILE A 23 6.58 -23.20 12.23
CA ILE A 23 5.70 -22.76 11.14
C ILE A 23 5.21 -23.97 10.33
N MET A 24 6.12 -24.86 9.94
CA MET A 24 5.78 -26.06 9.18
C MET A 24 4.84 -26.97 9.96
N ALA A 25 5.15 -27.24 11.24
CA ALA A 25 4.32 -28.09 12.10
C ALA A 25 2.90 -27.54 12.27
N ILE A 26 2.75 -26.23 12.48
CA ILE A 26 1.45 -25.57 12.59
C ILE A 26 0.69 -25.64 11.26
N THR A 27 1.38 -25.40 10.14
CA THR A 27 0.74 -25.41 8.83
C THR A 27 0.27 -26.82 8.45
N ASP A 28 1.06 -27.86 8.75
CA ASP A 28 0.68 -29.25 8.55
C ASP A 28 -0.50 -29.66 9.42
N PHE A 29 -0.49 -29.27 10.69
CA PHE A 29 -1.62 -29.48 11.59
C PHE A 29 -2.90 -28.83 11.05
N LEU A 30 -2.82 -27.59 10.56
CA LEU A 30 -3.98 -26.87 10.00
C LEU A 30 -4.50 -27.54 8.71
N ARG A 31 -3.62 -28.05 7.85
CA ARG A 31 -4.02 -28.79 6.63
C ARG A 31 -4.83 -30.05 6.92
N MET A 32 -4.69 -30.65 8.11
CA MET A 32 -5.49 -31.82 8.50
C MET A 32 -6.99 -31.48 8.66
N PHE A 33 -7.33 -30.22 8.94
CA PHE A 33 -8.72 -29.79 9.15
C PHE A 33 -9.44 -29.35 7.86
N GLY A 34 -8.73 -29.31 6.72
CA GLY A 34 -9.34 -29.01 5.43
C GLY A 34 -8.35 -28.51 4.39
N LEU A 35 -8.80 -28.51 3.13
CA LEU A 35 -8.02 -27.95 2.03
C LEU A 35 -8.04 -26.42 2.11
N PRO A 36 -6.90 -25.75 1.88
CA PRO A 36 -6.86 -24.31 1.78
C PRO A 36 -7.73 -23.84 0.60
N ARG A 37 -8.65 -22.92 0.88
CA ARG A 37 -9.43 -22.24 -0.16
C ARG A 37 -8.69 -20.98 -0.58
N TYR A 38 -7.86 -21.10 -1.60
CA TYR A 38 -7.19 -19.95 -2.20
C TYR A 38 -8.21 -19.13 -3.00
N GLN A 39 -8.20 -17.81 -2.82
CA GLN A 39 -8.94 -16.87 -3.65
C GLN A 39 -8.00 -16.40 -4.76
N GLU A 40 -8.25 -16.86 -5.97
CA GLU A 40 -7.48 -16.49 -7.18
C GLU A 40 -7.56 -14.96 -7.44
N ASP A 41 -8.66 -14.32 -7.02
CA ASP A 41 -8.91 -12.87 -7.17
C ASP A 41 -7.92 -11.99 -6.37
N ILE A 42 -7.17 -12.57 -5.43
CA ILE A 42 -6.10 -11.84 -4.72
C ILE A 42 -4.93 -11.56 -5.68
N PHE A 43 -4.73 -12.40 -6.69
CA PHE A 43 -3.59 -12.34 -7.61
C PHE A 43 -3.88 -11.57 -8.90
N THR A 44 -5.15 -11.40 -9.27
CA THR A 44 -5.54 -10.75 -10.53
C THR A 44 -5.22 -9.26 -10.56
N GLY A 45 -4.77 -8.66 -9.46
CA GLY A 45 -4.45 -7.23 -9.46
C GLY A 45 -5.67 -6.38 -9.80
N GLU A 46 -6.88 -6.94 -9.73
CA GLU A 46 -8.11 -6.19 -9.57
C GLU A 46 -8.10 -5.63 -8.15
N THR A 47 -7.15 -4.71 -7.95
CA THR A 47 -7.14 -3.76 -6.86
C THR A 47 -8.52 -3.14 -6.85
N LEU A 48 -9.32 -3.56 -5.87
CA LEU A 48 -10.34 -2.70 -5.27
C LEU A 48 -11.17 -1.98 -6.34
N SER A 49 -11.82 -2.74 -7.22
CA SER A 49 -12.89 -2.22 -8.08
C SER A 49 -14.16 -1.90 -7.26
N LEU A 50 -13.97 -1.32 -6.08
CA LEU A 50 -14.84 -0.29 -5.57
C LEU A 50 -14.37 1.03 -6.22
N LEU A 51 -14.43 1.08 -7.55
CA LEU A 51 -14.64 2.35 -8.22
C LEU A 51 -16.06 2.76 -7.84
N ASN A 52 -16.19 3.30 -6.62
CA ASN A 52 -17.11 4.40 -6.47
C ASN A 52 -16.69 5.39 -7.56
N ASP A 53 -17.61 5.78 -8.46
CA ASP A 53 -17.38 6.86 -9.43
C ASP A 53 -16.95 8.17 -8.73
N GLU A 54 -17.04 8.21 -7.40
CA GLU A 54 -16.56 9.30 -6.57
C GLU A 54 -15.03 9.27 -6.40
N LEU A 55 -14.39 10.31 -6.92
CA LEU A 55 -12.97 10.60 -6.71
C LEU A 55 -12.66 10.76 -5.22
N ASP A 56 -11.47 10.30 -4.80
CA ASP A 56 -11.02 10.54 -3.42
C ASP A 56 -10.97 12.06 -3.13
N PRO A 57 -11.37 12.53 -1.95
CA PRO A 57 -11.32 13.96 -1.60
C PRO A 57 -9.92 14.62 -1.73
N LEU A 58 -8.84 13.82 -1.73
CA LEU A 58 -7.47 14.29 -1.93
C LEU A 58 -7.00 14.23 -3.39
N PHE A 59 -7.79 13.65 -4.30
CA PHE A 59 -7.43 13.39 -5.69
C PHE A 59 -6.81 14.62 -6.37
N ASP A 60 -7.52 15.76 -6.37
CA ASP A 60 -7.04 17.00 -7.00
C ASP A 60 -5.70 17.49 -6.44
N LYS A 61 -5.51 17.34 -5.12
CA LYS A 61 -4.27 17.76 -4.46
C LYS A 61 -3.12 16.83 -4.83
N VAL A 62 -3.39 15.52 -4.90
CA VAL A 62 -2.40 14.51 -5.30
C VAL A 62 -2.05 14.68 -6.77
N ARG A 63 -3.03 14.87 -7.66
CA ARG A 63 -2.84 15.16 -9.09
C ARG A 63 -1.89 16.34 -9.29
N LYS A 64 -2.16 17.48 -8.64
CA LYS A 64 -1.28 18.67 -8.72
C LYS A 64 0.12 18.39 -8.20
N PHE A 65 0.25 17.60 -7.13
CA PHE A 65 1.55 17.22 -6.59
C PHE A 65 2.35 16.33 -7.55
N VAL A 66 1.70 15.32 -8.14
CA VAL A 66 2.31 14.40 -9.11
C VAL A 66 2.77 15.15 -10.36
N ILE A 67 1.94 16.04 -10.92
CA ILE A 67 2.31 16.89 -12.07
C ILE A 67 3.46 17.84 -11.72
N LYS A 68 3.48 18.40 -10.51
CA LYS A 68 4.52 19.35 -10.10
C LYS A 68 5.88 18.69 -9.83
N THR A 69 5.88 17.47 -9.30
CA THR A 69 7.08 16.77 -8.82
C THR A 69 7.54 15.64 -9.73
N GLU A 70 6.77 15.34 -10.77
CA GLU A 70 6.99 14.22 -11.71
C GLU A 70 7.15 12.86 -11.00
N THR A 71 6.68 12.78 -9.75
CA THR A 71 6.84 11.61 -8.91
C THR A 71 5.60 10.75 -8.98
N THR A 72 5.75 9.53 -9.46
CA THR A 72 4.68 8.54 -9.65
C THR A 72 4.75 7.38 -8.65
N SER A 73 5.38 7.60 -7.49
CA SER A 73 5.55 6.57 -6.46
C SER A 73 4.48 6.66 -5.37
N ILE A 74 3.84 5.53 -5.05
CA ILE A 74 2.87 5.41 -3.95
C ILE A 74 3.49 5.91 -2.63
N SER A 75 4.74 5.54 -2.36
CA SER A 75 5.45 5.94 -1.14
C SER A 75 5.62 7.46 -1.00
N ALA A 76 5.76 8.20 -2.11
CA ALA A 76 5.81 9.66 -2.05
C ALA A 76 4.47 10.26 -1.66
N ILE A 77 3.37 9.70 -2.16
CA ILE A 77 2.01 10.14 -1.81
C ILE A 77 1.73 9.87 -0.33
N ILE A 78 2.05 8.67 0.16
CA ILE A 78 1.90 8.30 1.59
C ILE A 78 2.60 9.32 2.49
N ARG A 79 3.86 9.65 2.21
CA ARG A 79 4.63 10.61 3.01
C ARG A 79 4.09 12.03 2.90
N LYS A 80 3.65 12.45 1.70
CA LYS A 80 3.24 13.83 1.46
C LYS A 80 1.85 14.15 2.02
N PHE A 81 0.94 13.19 1.96
CA PHE A 81 -0.47 13.36 2.33
C PHE A 81 -0.85 12.64 3.62
N SER A 82 0.08 11.90 4.24
CA SER A 82 -0.12 11.17 5.49
C SER A 82 -1.32 10.22 5.43
N ILE A 83 -1.45 9.49 4.33
CA ILE A 83 -2.53 8.51 4.08
C ILE A 83 -1.99 7.07 4.08
N GLY A 84 -2.86 6.11 4.39
CA GLY A 84 -2.52 4.68 4.34
C GLY A 84 -2.29 4.15 2.93
N PHE A 85 -1.61 2.99 2.84
CA PHE A 85 -1.23 2.37 1.57
C PHE A 85 -2.42 2.14 0.63
N ASN A 86 -3.50 1.52 1.12
CA ASN A 86 -4.68 1.22 0.31
C ASN A 86 -5.31 2.48 -0.29
N ARG A 87 -5.40 3.56 0.50
CA ARG A 87 -5.94 4.83 0.01
C ARG A 87 -5.02 5.47 -1.05
N ALA A 88 -3.71 5.43 -0.83
CA ALA A 88 -2.74 5.92 -1.83
C ALA A 88 -2.78 5.09 -3.11
N ALA A 89 -2.96 3.76 -3.00
CA ALA A 89 -3.11 2.87 -4.15
C ALA A 89 -4.39 3.17 -4.94
N ASN A 90 -5.52 3.38 -4.26
CA ASN A 90 -6.78 3.78 -4.90
C ASN A 90 -6.65 5.12 -5.64
N ILE A 91 -6.01 6.12 -5.02
CA ILE A 91 -5.77 7.42 -5.69
C ILE A 91 -4.86 7.24 -6.92
N MET A 92 -3.86 6.36 -6.85
CA MET A 92 -3.02 6.05 -8.01
C MET A 92 -3.81 5.36 -9.13
N ALA A 93 -4.73 4.45 -8.80
CA ALA A 93 -5.63 3.85 -9.80
C ALA A 93 -6.56 4.89 -10.42
N GLN A 94 -7.09 5.84 -9.64
CA GLN A 94 -7.89 6.95 -10.16
C GLN A 94 -7.06 7.86 -11.09
N LEU A 95 -5.79 8.12 -10.76
CA LEU A 95 -4.89 8.91 -11.61
C LEU A 95 -4.57 8.21 -12.94
N GLU A 96 -4.49 6.89 -12.92
CA GLU A 96 -4.30 6.05 -14.10
C GLU A 96 -5.54 6.08 -14.99
N ALA A 97 -6.74 5.89 -14.39
CA ALA A 97 -8.03 5.96 -15.08
C ALA A 97 -8.29 7.34 -15.73
N GLU A 98 -7.88 8.42 -15.08
CA GLU A 98 -7.96 9.80 -15.59
C GLU A 98 -6.83 10.16 -16.60
N GLY A 99 -5.96 9.21 -16.93
CA GLY A 99 -4.87 9.42 -17.90
C GLY A 99 -3.78 10.37 -17.41
N VAL A 100 -3.64 10.56 -16.09
CA VAL A 100 -2.56 11.38 -15.51
C VAL A 100 -1.23 10.63 -15.53
N ILE A 101 -1.27 9.34 -15.22
CA ILE A 101 -0.11 8.44 -15.15
C ILE A 101 -0.33 7.20 -16.00
N SER A 102 0.75 6.57 -16.45
CA SER A 102 0.70 5.30 -17.18
C SER A 102 0.35 4.13 -16.28
N GLU A 103 -0.09 3.04 -16.92
CA GLU A 103 -0.02 1.71 -16.34
C GLU A 103 1.40 1.40 -15.79
N PRO A 104 1.53 0.48 -14.83
CA PRO A 104 2.83 0.04 -14.35
C PRO A 104 3.66 -0.58 -15.48
N LEU A 105 4.85 -0.03 -15.73
CA LEU A 105 5.84 -0.64 -16.63
C LEU A 105 6.32 -1.99 -16.07
N LYS A 106 7.00 -2.79 -16.90
CA LYS A 106 7.69 -4.03 -16.47
C LYS A 106 8.68 -3.83 -15.31
N SER A 107 9.16 -2.60 -15.13
CA SER A 107 10.05 -2.21 -14.01
C SER A 107 9.31 -1.86 -12.71
N GLY A 108 7.97 -1.88 -12.72
CA GLY A 108 7.10 -1.41 -11.64
C GLY A 108 6.98 0.12 -11.53
N LYS A 109 7.66 0.87 -12.40
CA LYS A 109 7.55 2.34 -12.47
C LYS A 109 6.35 2.76 -13.30
N ARG A 110 5.80 3.94 -13.02
CA ARG A 110 4.76 4.59 -13.83
C ARG A 110 5.32 5.89 -14.41
N GLU A 111 4.87 6.27 -15.59
CA GLU A 111 5.27 7.51 -16.27
C GLU A 111 4.17 8.56 -16.16
N LEU A 112 4.55 9.83 -16.17
CA LEU A 112 3.59 10.94 -16.20
C LEU A 112 3.17 11.17 -17.66
N LEU A 113 1.87 11.09 -17.95
CA LEU A 113 1.35 11.25 -19.32
C LEU A 113 1.01 12.70 -19.65
N ILE A 114 0.75 13.52 -18.64
CA ILE A 114 0.39 14.93 -18.81
C ILE A 114 1.66 15.77 -18.63
N SER A 115 2.36 16.04 -19.73
CA SER A 115 3.50 16.96 -19.76
C SER A 115 3.02 18.41 -19.66
N LYS A 116 3.77 19.25 -18.93
CA LYS A 116 3.57 20.70 -18.91
C LYS A 116 3.78 21.26 -20.32
N ASN A 117 2.74 21.85 -20.89
CA ASN A 117 2.89 22.90 -21.90
C ASN A 117 2.93 24.25 -21.20
#